data_AF-A0A7C4G5L6-F1
#
_entry.id   AF-A0A7C4G5L6-F1
#
_cell.length_a   1.000
_cell.length_b   1.000
_cell.length_c   1.000
_cell.angle_alpha   90.00
_cell.angle_beta   90.00
_cell.angle_gamma   90.00
#
_symmetry.space_group_name_H-M   'P 1'
#
loop_
_entity.id
_entity.type
_entity.pdbx_description
1 polymer ?
#
loop_
_entity_poly.entity_id
_entity_poly.type
_entity_poly.pdbx_seq_one_letter_code
_entity_poly.pdbx_strand_id
1 'polypeptide(L)'
;MTWTLRTFLVLLLSLPLLAGRAERYALILADPPLAAESSGKNRAASAEREARILQAQTSLTSALKDRDVRVVGASRTLVNAIYVQASPEQAAELRSLPGVVRVQRLQVYRRAVTRAVDLVNARPAWALLGG
;
A
#
# COMPACT_ATOMS: atom_id res chain seq x y z
N MET A 1 22.00 33.07 -31.73
CA MET A 1 20.93 33.10 -30.71
C MET A 1 20.17 31.77 -30.63
N THR A 2 20.86 30.63 -30.61
CA THR A 2 20.26 29.27 -30.54
C THR A 2 20.83 28.43 -29.40
N TRP A 3 21.89 28.93 -28.75
CA TRP A 3 22.60 28.25 -27.67
C TRP A 3 21.85 28.35 -26.34
N THR A 4 21.29 29.53 -26.04
CA THR A 4 20.45 29.78 -24.86
C THR A 4 19.17 28.96 -24.84
N LEU A 5 18.59 28.68 -26.02
CA LEU A 5 17.38 27.87 -26.16
C LEU A 5 17.64 26.38 -25.91
N ARG A 6 18.82 25.86 -26.31
CA ARG A 6 19.23 24.47 -26.03
C ARG A 6 19.57 24.26 -24.55
N THR A 7 20.25 25.20 -23.90
CA THR A 7 20.52 25.11 -22.46
C THR A 7 19.23 25.16 -21.64
N PHE A 8 18.25 25.98 -22.05
CA PHE A 8 16.95 26.02 -21.40
C PHE A 8 16.18 24.70 -21.56
N LEU A 9 16.25 24.08 -22.73
CA LEU A 9 15.62 22.78 -23.01
C LEU A 9 16.22 21.64 -22.17
N VAL A 10 17.55 21.61 -22.00
CA VAL A 10 18.23 20.61 -21.17
C VAL A 10 17.94 20.81 -19.67
N LEU A 11 17.84 22.07 -19.23
CA LEU A 11 17.47 22.41 -17.86
C LEU A 11 16.02 21.99 -17.55
N LEU A 12 15.09 22.17 -18.50
CA LEU A 12 13.69 21.76 -18.34
C LEU A 12 13.53 20.22 -18.33
N LEU A 13 14.34 19.51 -19.11
CA LEU A 13 14.29 18.04 -19.20
C LEU A 13 14.85 17.33 -17.97
N SER A 14 15.59 18.04 -17.10
CA SER A 14 16.21 17.47 -15.89
C SER A 14 15.35 17.61 -14.62
N LEU A 15 14.26 18.40 -14.65
CA LEU A 15 13.31 18.48 -13.52
C LEU A 15 12.71 17.15 -13.04
N PRO A 16 12.33 16.16 -13.89
CA PRO A 16 11.74 14.92 -13.39
C PRO A 16 12.74 14.03 -12.63
N LEU A 17 14.04 14.27 -12.73
CA LEU A 17 15.07 13.56 -11.96
C LEU A 17 15.14 14.04 -10.50
N LEU A 18 14.64 15.24 -10.19
CA LEU A 18 14.52 15.74 -8.82
C LEU A 18 13.23 15.28 -8.14
N ALA A 19 12.26 14.74 -8.88
CA ALA A 19 11.07 14.14 -8.28
C ALA A 19 11.50 12.86 -7.54
N GLY A 20 11.50 12.91 -6.20
CA GLY A 20 11.87 11.80 -5.35
C GLY A 20 11.13 10.52 -5.74
N ARG A 21 11.82 9.37 -5.70
CA ARG A 21 11.22 8.08 -6.07
C ARG A 21 10.05 7.78 -5.13
N ALA A 22 8.84 7.64 -5.68
CA ALA A 22 7.68 7.22 -4.91
C ALA A 22 7.91 5.81 -4.32
N GLU A 23 7.90 5.72 -3.00
CA GLU A 23 8.08 4.48 -2.26
C GLU A 23 6.75 3.99 -1.69
N ARG A 24 6.70 2.71 -1.32
CA ARG A 24 5.49 2.13 -0.74
C ARG A 24 5.53 2.24 0.77
N TYR A 25 4.43 2.69 1.35
CA TYR A 25 4.26 2.78 2.80
C TYR A 25 2.98 2.09 3.24
N ALA A 26 3.00 1.51 4.42
CA ALA A 26 1.83 1.05 5.14
C ALA A 26 1.50 2.06 6.26
N LEU A 27 0.32 2.67 6.19
CA LEU A 27 -0.27 3.41 7.29
C LEU A 27 -1.04 2.41 8.15
N ILE A 28 -0.58 2.17 9.38
CA ILE A 28 -1.25 1.30 10.34
C ILE A 28 -2.21 2.16 11.15
N LEU A 29 -3.47 1.73 11.21
CA LEU A 29 -4.55 2.47 11.85
C LEU A 29 -4.74 2.02 13.31
N ALA A 30 -5.36 2.89 14.11
CA ALA A 30 -5.58 2.67 15.53
C ALA A 30 -6.62 1.58 15.84
N ASP A 31 -7.65 1.42 15.01
CA ASP A 31 -8.66 0.40 15.27
C ASP A 31 -8.07 -1.01 15.19
N PRO A 32 -8.37 -1.89 16.16
CA PRO A 32 -7.84 -3.25 16.17
C PRO A 32 -8.28 -4.04 14.92
N PRO A 33 -7.43 -4.93 14.40
CA PRO A 33 -7.76 -5.74 13.24
C PRO A 33 -8.89 -6.73 13.56
N LEU A 34 -9.65 -7.15 12.55
CA LEU A 34 -10.79 -8.05 12.73
C LEU A 34 -10.41 -9.38 13.40
N ALA A 35 -9.21 -9.89 13.13
CA ALA A 35 -8.71 -11.13 13.72
C ALA A 35 -8.31 -11.02 15.21
N ALA A 36 -8.26 -9.82 15.79
CA ALA A 36 -7.97 -9.64 17.21
C ALA A 36 -9.04 -10.27 18.12
N GLU A 37 -10.25 -10.48 17.61
CA GLU A 37 -11.33 -11.18 18.30
C GLU A 37 -11.68 -12.48 17.57
N SER A 38 -10.78 -13.47 17.65
CA SER A 38 -11.07 -14.83 17.16
C SER A 38 -12.09 -15.61 18.01
N SER A 39 -12.85 -14.93 18.90
CA SER A 39 -13.72 -15.55 19.90
C SER A 39 -15.21 -15.25 19.70
N GLY A 40 -15.67 -15.32 18.44
CA GLY A 40 -16.83 -16.11 17.99
C GLY A 40 -18.24 -15.97 18.61
N LYS A 41 -18.51 -15.15 19.63
CA LYS A 41 -19.84 -15.19 20.30
C LYS A 41 -20.83 -14.11 19.90
N ASN A 42 -20.43 -13.03 19.22
CA ASN A 42 -21.35 -11.94 18.89
C ASN A 42 -21.17 -11.39 17.46
N ARG A 43 -21.91 -11.97 16.50
CA ARG A 43 -21.90 -11.57 15.08
C ARG A 43 -22.28 -10.10 14.87
N ALA A 44 -23.20 -9.56 15.67
CA ALA A 44 -23.62 -8.17 15.58
C ALA A 44 -22.47 -7.22 15.93
N ALA A 45 -21.75 -7.50 17.02
CA ALA A 45 -20.57 -6.73 17.42
C ALA A 45 -19.45 -6.78 16.37
N SER A 46 -19.26 -7.92 15.70
CA SER A 46 -18.30 -8.06 14.60
C SER A 46 -18.68 -7.19 13.38
N ALA A 47 -19.96 -7.17 12.99
CA ALA A 47 -20.45 -6.37 11.87
C ALA A 47 -20.31 -4.86 12.12
N GLU A 48 -20.68 -4.40 13.33
CA GLU A 48 -20.49 -3.00 13.71
C GLU A 48 -19.02 -2.58 13.72
N ARG A 49 -18.12 -3.45 14.19
CA ARG A 49 -16.68 -3.16 14.15
C ARG A 49 -16.16 -3.10 12.72
N GLU A 50 -16.57 -4.03 11.85
CA GLU A 50 -16.20 -3.97 10.45
C GLU A 50 -16.65 -2.66 9.80
N ALA A 51 -17.88 -2.21 10.08
CA ALA A 51 -18.39 -0.92 9.61
C ALA A 51 -17.54 0.26 10.11
N ARG A 52 -17.13 0.26 11.39
CA ARG A 52 -16.24 1.30 11.94
C ARG A 52 -14.87 1.33 11.26
N ILE A 53 -14.24 0.18 11.06
CA ILE A 53 -12.95 0.08 10.36
C ILE A 53 -13.08 0.57 8.92
N LEU A 54 -14.13 0.18 8.23
CA LEU A 54 -14.44 0.61 6.87
C LEU A 54 -14.62 2.13 6.77
N GLN A 55 -15.34 2.71 7.72
CA GLN A 55 -15.56 4.14 7.78
C GLN A 55 -14.23 4.88 7.99
N ALA A 56 -13.43 4.46 8.97
CA ALA A 56 -12.11 5.05 9.24
C ALA A 56 -11.19 4.96 8.02
N GLN A 57 -11.14 3.80 7.35
CA GLN A 57 -10.35 3.63 6.14
C GLN A 57 -10.85 4.49 4.97
N THR A 58 -12.17 4.63 4.81
CA THR A 58 -12.77 5.47 3.75
C THR A 58 -12.45 6.94 3.96
N SER A 59 -12.62 7.43 5.20
CA SER A 59 -12.29 8.81 5.56
C SER A 59 -10.81 9.13 5.33
N LEU A 60 -9.92 8.23 5.77
CA LEU A 60 -8.48 8.41 5.55
C LEU A 60 -8.12 8.33 4.07
N THR A 61 -8.74 7.43 3.32
CA THR A 61 -8.54 7.34 1.86
C THR A 61 -8.95 8.62 1.14
N SER A 62 -10.03 9.28 1.57
CA SER A 62 -10.43 10.58 1.02
C SER A 62 -9.37 11.65 1.32
N ALA A 63 -8.95 11.76 2.57
CA ALA A 63 -7.93 12.73 2.98
C ALA A 63 -6.57 12.51 2.27
N LEU A 64 -6.24 11.26 1.93
CA LEU A 64 -5.05 10.93 1.14
C LEU A 64 -5.17 11.38 -0.32
N LYS A 65 -6.36 11.21 -0.93
CA LYS A 65 -6.62 11.69 -2.29
C LYS A 65 -6.52 13.21 -2.38
N ASP A 66 -7.03 13.92 -1.39
CA ASP A 66 -6.96 15.39 -1.33
C ASP A 66 -5.50 15.90 -1.24
N ARG A 67 -4.56 15.03 -0.85
CA ARG A 67 -3.12 15.31 -0.75
C ARG A 67 -2.31 14.74 -1.92
N ASP A 68 -2.99 14.30 -2.98
CA ASP A 68 -2.39 13.65 -4.15
C ASP A 68 -1.54 12.40 -3.80
N VAL A 69 -1.91 11.71 -2.71
CA VAL A 69 -1.25 10.47 -2.28
C VAL A 69 -1.97 9.27 -2.89
N ARG A 70 -1.24 8.49 -3.68
CA ARG A 70 -1.80 7.33 -4.39
C ARG A 70 -1.99 6.13 -3.46
N VAL A 71 -3.24 5.71 -3.27
CA VAL A 71 -3.57 4.46 -2.56
C VAL A 71 -3.35 3.25 -3.48
N VAL A 72 -2.65 2.25 -2.97
CA VAL A 72 -2.30 0.99 -3.67
C VAL A 72 -3.19 -0.17 -3.21
N GLY A 73 -3.70 -0.10 -1.98
CA GLY A 73 -4.61 -1.10 -1.43
C GLY A 73 -4.85 -0.89 0.07
N ALA A 74 -5.58 -1.80 0.69
CA ALA A 74 -5.82 -1.79 2.13
C ALA A 74 -6.00 -3.23 2.67
N SER A 75 -5.75 -3.43 3.95
CA SER A 75 -6.06 -4.66 4.69
C SER A 75 -6.77 -4.33 6.00
N ARG A 76 -7.58 -5.28 6.50
CA ARG A 76 -8.32 -5.13 7.77
C ARG A 76 -8.37 -6.39 8.63
N THR A 77 -8.03 -7.54 8.05
CA THR A 77 -8.19 -8.85 8.70
C THR A 77 -7.13 -9.08 9.77
N LEU A 78 -5.85 -9.15 9.37
CA LEU A 78 -4.72 -9.38 10.28
C LEU A 78 -4.10 -8.08 10.76
N VAL A 79 -4.06 -7.08 9.89
CA VAL A 79 -3.56 -5.73 10.18
C VAL A 79 -4.54 -4.76 9.55
N ASN A 80 -4.97 -3.77 10.34
CA ASN A 80 -5.74 -2.64 9.86
C ASN A 80 -4.77 -1.60 9.27
N ALA A 81 -4.61 -1.60 7.95
CA ALA A 81 -3.66 -0.75 7.26
C ALA A 81 -4.12 -0.30 5.87
N ILE A 82 -3.68 0.89 5.48
CA ILE A 82 -3.78 1.40 4.11
C ILE A 82 -2.38 1.45 3.50
N TYR A 83 -2.24 0.98 2.27
CA TYR A 83 -0.98 0.95 1.52
C TYR A 83 -0.96 2.08 0.51
N VAL A 84 0.08 2.91 0.53
CA VAL A 84 0.20 4.10 -0.33
C VAL A 84 1.53 4.15 -1.07
N GLN A 85 1.58 4.89 -2.17
CA GLN A 85 2.79 5.39 -2.79
C GLN A 85 2.97 6.86 -2.44
N ALA A 86 4.09 7.21 -1.82
CA ALA A 86 4.40 8.55 -1.36
C ALA A 86 5.92 8.80 -1.37
N SER A 87 6.34 10.07 -1.39
CA SER A 87 7.72 10.45 -1.11
C SER A 87 8.03 10.30 0.39
N PRO A 88 9.31 10.25 0.81
CA PRO A 88 9.69 10.23 2.22
C PRO A 88 9.16 11.43 3.02
N GLU A 89 9.09 12.61 2.38
CA GLU A 89 8.59 13.85 2.97
C GLU A 89 7.09 13.76 3.21
N GLN A 90 6.32 13.36 2.18
CA GLN A 90 4.89 13.10 2.32
C GLN A 90 4.64 12.03 3.41
N ALA A 91 5.42 10.95 3.43
CA ALA A 91 5.29 9.91 4.45
C ALA A 91 5.52 10.41 5.88
N ALA A 92 6.35 11.46 6.06
CA ALA A 92 6.50 12.11 7.35
C ALA A 92 5.25 12.89 7.76
N GLU A 93 4.62 13.61 6.84
CA GLU A 93 3.35 14.31 7.07
C GLU A 93 2.22 13.34 7.40
N LEU A 94 2.17 12.19 6.72
CA LEU A 94 1.15 11.17 6.94
C LEU A 94 1.11 10.61 8.37
N ARG A 95 2.21 10.72 9.13
CA ARG A 95 2.26 10.31 10.55
C ARG A 95 1.38 11.19 11.44
N SER A 96 1.08 12.42 11.01
CA SER A 96 0.26 13.37 11.76
C SER A 96 -1.24 13.20 11.52
N LEU A 97 -1.64 12.34 10.56
CA LEU A 97 -3.05 12.16 10.22
C LEU A 97 -3.80 11.44 11.35
N PRO A 98 -5.05 11.86 11.64
CA PRO A 98 -5.86 11.24 12.67
C PRO A 98 -6.10 9.76 12.37
N GLY A 99 -5.96 8.93 13.40
CA GLY A 99 -6.13 7.48 13.31
C GLY A 99 -4.89 6.72 12.81
N VAL A 100 -3.83 7.39 12.33
CA VAL A 100 -2.58 6.74 11.93
C VAL A 100 -1.68 6.56 13.16
N VAL A 101 -1.39 5.30 13.51
CA VAL A 101 -0.50 4.95 14.63
C VAL A 101 0.95 4.83 14.15
N ARG A 102 1.15 4.33 12.93
CA ARG A 102 2.49 4.10 12.38
C ARG A 102 2.48 4.25 10.87
N VAL A 103 3.53 4.87 10.35
CA VAL A 103 3.84 4.86 8.91
C VAL A 103 5.12 4.05 8.71
N GLN A 104 4.99 2.89 8.07
CA GLN A 104 6.08 1.94 7.86
C GLN A 104 6.43 1.84 6.38
N ARG A 105 7.71 2.02 6.04
CA ARG A 105 8.21 1.79 4.68
C ARG A 105 8.13 0.30 4.33
N LEU A 106 7.54 -0.02 3.18
CA LEU A 106 7.46 -1.37 2.63
C LEU A 106 8.64 -1.64 1.71
N GLN A 107 9.28 -2.79 1.93
CA GLN A 107 10.34 -3.29 1.05
C GLN A 107 9.73 -3.93 -0.21
N VAL A 108 10.44 -3.79 -1.33
CA VAL A 108 10.05 -4.43 -2.59
C VAL A 108 10.52 -5.88 -2.57
N TYR A 109 9.60 -6.82 -2.59
CA TYR A 109 9.90 -8.25 -2.69
C TYR A 109 9.80 -8.73 -4.13
N ARG A 110 10.81 -9.47 -4.61
CA ARG A 110 10.77 -10.15 -5.89
C ARG A 110 10.29 -11.59 -5.69
N ARG A 111 9.11 -11.92 -6.21
CA ARG A 111 8.57 -13.29 -6.16
C ARG A 111 9.36 -14.19 -7.11
N ALA A 112 10.04 -15.20 -6.58
CA ALA A 112 10.78 -16.20 -7.37
C ALA A 112 9.98 -17.50 -7.65
N VAL A 113 8.66 -17.48 -7.40
CA VAL A 113 7.83 -18.70 -7.33
C VAL A 113 7.64 -19.38 -8.68
N THR A 114 7.76 -18.67 -9.80
CA THR A 114 7.53 -19.24 -11.13
C THR A 114 8.54 -20.33 -11.50
N ARG A 115 9.81 -20.18 -11.11
CA ARG A 115 10.83 -21.23 -11.34
C ARG A 115 10.64 -22.45 -10.45
N ALA A 116 10.04 -22.29 -9.27
CA ALA A 116 9.84 -23.39 -8.34
C ALA A 116 8.86 -24.44 -8.87
N VAL A 117 7.90 -24.04 -9.71
CA VAL A 117 6.92 -24.95 -10.36
C VAL A 117 7.62 -26.05 -11.16
N ASP A 118 8.67 -25.70 -11.87
CA ASP A 118 9.44 -26.66 -12.69
C ASP A 118 10.33 -27.55 -11.79
N LEU A 119 10.87 -27.00 -10.70
CA LEU A 119 11.72 -27.75 -9.76
C LEU A 119 10.97 -28.85 -8.99
N VAL A 120 9.69 -28.63 -8.67
CA VAL A 120 8.88 -29.60 -7.90
C VAL A 120 8.04 -30.53 -8.78
N ASN A 121 8.23 -30.52 -10.11
CA ASN A 121 7.41 -31.29 -11.06
C ASN A 121 5.89 -31.10 -10.85
N ALA A 122 5.45 -29.89 -10.50
CA ALA A 122 4.05 -29.62 -10.20
C ALA A 122 3.12 -29.86 -11.41
N ARG A 123 3.59 -29.54 -12.63
CA ARG A 123 2.77 -29.68 -13.85
C ARG A 123 2.42 -31.14 -14.19
N PRO A 124 3.39 -32.09 -14.22
CA PRO A 124 3.05 -33.51 -14.32
C PRO A 124 2.11 -33.99 -13.21
N ALA A 125 2.33 -33.53 -11.97
CA ALA A 125 1.49 -33.92 -10.84
C ALA A 125 0.02 -33.47 -11.00
N TRP A 126 -0.23 -32.27 -11.53
CA TRP A 126 -1.59 -31.81 -11.82
C TRP A 126 -2.25 -32.57 -12.97
N ALA A 127 -1.49 -32.96 -14.00
CA ALA A 127 -2.00 -33.78 -15.09
C ALA A 127 -2.52 -35.15 -14.61
N LEU A 128 -1.91 -35.72 -13.56
CA LEU A 128 -2.39 -36.95 -12.92
C LEU A 128 -3.69 -36.76 -12.13
N LEU A 129 -4.01 -35.53 -11.71
CA LEU A 129 -5.21 -35.19 -10.94
C LEU A 129 -6.39 -34.73 -11.83
N GLY A 130 -6.25 -34.81 -13.16
CA GLY A 130 -7.34 -34.51 -14.10
C GLY A 130 -7.27 -33.15 -14.78
N GLY A 131 -6.21 -32.37 -14.56
CA GLY A 131 -6.00 -31.05 -15.18
C GLY A 131 -6.57 -29.89 -14.38
#